data_AF-A0A950UTP1-F1
#
_entry.id   AF-A0A950UTP1-F1
#
_cell.length_a   1.000
_cell.length_b   1.000
_cell.length_c   1.000
_cell.angle_alpha   90.00
_cell.angle_beta   90.00
_cell.angle_gamma   90.00
#
_symmetry.space_group_name_H-M   'P 1'
#
loop_
_entity.id
_entity.type
_entity.pdbx_description
1 polymer ?
#
loop_
_entity_poly.entity_id
_entity_poly.type
_entity_poly.pdbx_seq_one_letter_code
_entity_poly.pdbx_strand_id
1 'polypeptide(L)' 'RYTEVMVSPQHLAEARALKPIQERQVFNRAIMLFDGVERDKLSALGELRTPSIADLFVATMGPSQGMAA' A
#
# COMPACT_ATOMS: atom_id res chain seq x y z
N ARG A 1 -4.48 -12.54 -0.82
CA ARG A 1 -2.99 -12.48 -0.74
C ARG A 1 -2.61 -11.02 -0.73
N TYR A 2 -1.96 -10.57 0.34
CA TYR A 2 -1.58 -9.18 0.49
C TYR A 2 -0.39 -8.83 -0.39
N THR A 3 -0.48 -7.71 -1.10
CA THR A 3 0.59 -7.17 -1.95
C THR A 3 0.76 -5.70 -1.65
N GLU A 4 1.98 -5.30 -1.30
CA GLU A 4 2.33 -3.91 -1.07
C GLU A 4 2.91 -3.31 -2.34
N VAL A 5 2.52 -2.08 -2.66
CA VAL A 5 3.01 -1.36 -3.83
C VAL A 5 3.44 0.03 -3.43
N MET A 6 4.67 0.39 -3.78
CA MET A 6 5.10 1.77 -3.76
C MET A 6 4.64 2.44 -5.05
N VAL A 7 3.50 3.12 -4.96
CA VAL A 7 2.81 3.78 -6.06
C VAL A 7 3.49 5.09 -6.40
N SER A 8 3.75 5.29 -7.69
CA SER A 8 4.29 6.54 -8.21
C SER A 8 3.23 7.65 -8.16
N PRO A 9 3.60 8.92 -7.95
CA PRO A 9 2.64 10.02 -7.77
C PRO A 9 1.64 10.16 -8.95
N GLN A 10 2.11 9.88 -10.16
CA GLN A 10 1.31 9.85 -11.39
C GLN A 10 0.20 8.78 -11.42
N HIS A 11 0.31 7.70 -10.64
CA HIS A 11 -0.65 6.60 -10.61
C HIS A 11 -1.46 6.55 -9.30
N LEU A 12 -1.34 7.56 -8.43
CA LEU A 12 -2.03 7.57 -7.13
C LEU A 12 -3.55 7.54 -7.26
N ALA A 13 -4.11 8.28 -8.22
CA ALA A 13 -5.55 8.30 -8.44
C ALA A 13 -6.08 6.91 -8.87
N GLU A 14 -5.35 6.25 -9.77
CA GLU A 14 -5.69 4.90 -10.25
C GLU A 14 -5.54 3.86 -9.14
N ALA A 15 -4.44 3.91 -8.38
CA ALA A 15 -4.21 3.00 -7.26
C ALA A 15 -5.26 3.17 -6.13
N ARG A 16 -5.69 4.40 -5.84
CA ARG A 16 -6.78 4.66 -4.88
C ARG A 16 -8.13 4.14 -5.37
N ALA A 17 -8.38 4.15 -6.68
CA ALA A 17 -9.61 3.59 -7.25
C ALA A 17 -9.71 2.07 -7.04
N LEU A 18 -8.57 1.38 -6.87
CA LEU A 18 -8.51 -0.04 -6.52
C LEU A 18 -8.79 -0.33 -5.04
N LYS A 19 -9.10 0.69 -4.23
CA LYS A 19 -9.49 0.58 -2.81
C LYS A 19 -8.44 -0.20 -1.99
N PRO A 20 -7.24 0.36 -1.79
CA PRO A 20 -6.25 -0.26 -0.93
C PRO A 20 -6.79 -0.39 0.50
N ILE A 21 -6.38 -1.44 1.21
CA ILE A 21 -6.71 -1.66 2.62
C ILE A 21 -5.99 -0.62 3.50
N GLN A 22 -4.77 -0.28 3.11
CA GLN A 22 -3.95 0.70 3.80
C GLN A 22 -3.23 1.57 2.79
N GLU A 23 -3.17 2.86 3.08
CA GLU A 23 -2.39 3.84 2.34
C GLU A 23 -1.49 4.60 3.32
N ARG A 24 -0.20 4.70 2.99
CA ARG A 24 0.79 5.47 3.74
C ARG A 24 1.57 6.36 2.78
N GLN A 25 1.55 7.67 3.02
CA GLN A 25 2.34 8.62 2.23
C GLN A 25 3.81 8.58 2.68
N VAL A 26 4.73 8.47 1.72
CA VAL A 26 6.18 8.38 1.98
C VAL A 26 6.92 9.19 0.94
N PHE A 27 7.52 10.30 1.36
CA PHE A 27 8.43 11.17 0.59
C PHE A 27 8.19 11.17 -0.94
N ASN A 28 7.18 11.91 -1.39
CA ASN A 28 6.75 12.06 -2.80
C ASN A 28 6.16 10.80 -3.48
N ARG A 29 5.85 9.76 -2.70
CA ARG A 29 5.17 8.53 -3.16
C ARG A 29 4.16 8.08 -2.11
N ALA A 30 3.38 7.05 -2.45
CA ALA A 30 2.53 6.37 -1.47
C ALA A 30 2.79 4.87 -1.48
N ILE A 31 2.82 4.27 -0.30
CA ILE A 31 2.79 2.84 -0.12
C ILE A 31 1.34 2.44 0.08
N MET A 32 0.85 1.52 -0.75
CA MET A 32 -0.52 1.02 -0.69
C MET A 32 -0.51 -0.50 -0.54
N LEU A 33 -1.30 -1.01 0.41
CA LEU A 33 -1.51 -2.43 0.63
C LEU A 33 -2.83 -2.86 0.00
N PHE A 34 -2.77 -3.87 -0.86
CA PHE A 34 -3.93 -4.44 -1.53
C PHE A 34 -4.13 -5.89 -1.09
N ASP A 35 -5.39 -6.34 -1.06
CA ASP A 35 -5.73 -7.76 -0.92
C ASP A 35 -6.52 -8.24 -2.13
N GLY A 36 -6.05 -9.34 -2.72
CA GLY A 36 -6.75 -10.00 -3.82
C GLY A 36 -6.63 -9.31 -5.19
N VAL A 37 -5.84 -8.23 -5.32
CA VAL A 37 -5.58 -7.58 -6.61
C VAL A 37 -4.47 -8.31 -7.38
N GLU A 38 -4.64 -8.44 -8.69
CA GLU A 38 -3.67 -9.10 -9.58
C GLU A 38 -2.32 -8.38 -9.59
N ARG A 39 -1.22 -9.13 -9.46
CA ARG A 39 0.13 -8.56 -9.34
C ARG A 39 0.56 -7.79 -10.60
N ASP A 40 0.14 -8.23 -11.78
CA ASP A 40 0.41 -7.53 -13.05
C ASP A 40 -0.27 -6.15 -13.13
N LYS A 41 -1.47 -6.00 -12.55
CA LYS A 41 -2.10 -4.68 -12.44
C LYS A 41 -1.35 -3.79 -11.46
N LEU A 42 -0.89 -4.36 -10.36
CA LEU A 42 -0.16 -3.64 -9.33
C LEU A 42 1.26 -3.23 -9.78
N SER A 43 1.94 -4.04 -10.59
CA SER A 43 3.27 -3.70 -11.13
C SER A 43 3.23 -2.53 -12.13
N ALA A 44 2.10 -2.29 -12.80
CA ALA A 44 1.91 -1.13 -13.66
C ALA A 44 1.81 0.18 -12.86
N LEU A 45 1.34 0.13 -11.61
CA LEU A 45 1.15 1.30 -10.75
C LEU A 45 2.44 1.74 -10.06
N GLY A 46 3.38 0.83 -9.87
CA GLY A 46 4.66 1.11 -9.24
C GLY A 46 5.45 -0.14 -8.85
N GLU A 47 6.31 0.03 -7.85
CA GLU A 47 7.21 -1.04 -7.42
C GLU A 47 6.50 -1.98 -6.44
N LEU A 48 6.36 -3.25 -6.83
CA LEU A 48 5.85 -4.31 -5.96
C LEU A 48 6.86 -4.58 -4.84
N ARG A 49 6.40 -4.52 -3.59
CA ARG A 49 7.19 -4.84 -2.40
C ARG A 49 6.61 -6.04 -1.67
N THR A 50 7.49 -6.75 -0.98
CA THR A 50 7.06 -7.75 0.01
C THR A 50 6.78 -7.01 1.32
N PRO A 51 5.52 -6.95 1.79
CA PRO A 51 5.22 -6.29 3.05
C PRO A 51 5.97 -6.95 4.20
N SER A 52 6.45 -6.16 5.16
CA SER A 52 7.02 -6.69 6.39
C SER A 52 5.93 -7.29 7.26
N ILE A 53 6.28 -8.27 8.10
CA ILE A 53 5.36 -8.86 9.08
C ILE A 53 4.73 -7.75 9.97
N ALA A 54 5.53 -6.74 10.34
CA ALA A 54 5.04 -5.60 11.14
C ALA A 54 3.95 -4.78 10.42
N ASP A 55 4.11 -4.52 9.12
CA ASP A 55 3.11 -3.77 8.34
C ASP A 55 1.81 -4.60 8.19
N LEU A 56 1.91 -5.93 8.02
CA LEU A 56 0.74 -6.81 7.97
C LEU A 56 -0.04 -6.81 9.29
N PHE A 57 0.64 -6.75 10.45
CA PHE A 57 -0.03 -6.67 11.75
C PHE A 57 -0.78 -5.36 11.95
N VAL A 58 -0.19 -4.21 11.56
CA VAL A 58 -0.85 -2.90 11.64
C VAL A 58 -2.04 -2.82 10.68
N ALA A 59 -1.88 -3.35 9.47
CA ALA A 59 -2.96 -3.36 8.47
C ALA A 59 -4.15 -4.22 8.87
N THR A 60 -3.93 -5.29 9.64
CA THR A 60 -4.98 -6.25 10.03
C THR A 60 -5.61 -5.95 11.39
N MET A 61 -4.92 -5.28 12.31
CA MET A 61 -5.45 -4.98 13.65
C MET A 61 -6.04 -3.56 13.82
N GLY A 62 -6.05 -2.74 12.76
CA GLY A 62 -6.54 -1.37 12.84
C GLY A 62 -5.57 -0.46 13.63
N PRO A 63 -5.58 0.86 13.39
CA PRO A 63 -4.58 1.75 13.95
C PRO A 63 -4.79 1.88 15.47
N SER A 64 -3.99 1.16 16.26
CA SER A 64 -3.55 1.73 17.53
C SER A 64 -2.66 2.91 17.17
N GLN A 65 -3.18 4.12 17.40
CA GLN A 65 -2.42 5.37 17.26
C GLN A 65 -1.06 5.23 17.95
N GLY A 66 0.01 5.30 17.17
CA GLY A 66 1.36 5.20 17.69
C GLY A 66 2.39 5.63 16.66
N MET A 67 2.85 6.88 16.82
CA MET A 67 3.98 7.57 16.17
C MET A 67 3.81 8.02 14.71
N ALA A 68 4.10 9.27 14.33
CA ALA A 68 4.80 10.41 14.97
C ALA A 68 4.31 11.71 14.27
N ALA A 69 4.38 12.92 14.83
CA ALA A 69 5.14 13.50 15.93
C ALA A 69 4.32 14.64 16.57
#